data_AF-A0A1C4LXL7-F1
#
_entry.id   AF-A0A1C4LXL7-F1
#
_cell.length_a   1.000
_cell.length_b   1.000
_cell.length_c   1.000
_cell.angle_alpha   90.00
_cell.angle_beta   90.00
_cell.angle_gamma   90.00
#
_symmetry.space_group_name_H-M   'P 1'
#
loop_
_entity.id
_entity.type
_entity.pdbx_description
1 polymer ?
#
loop_
_entity_poly.entity_id
_entity_poly.type
_entity_poly.pdbx_seq_one_letter_code
_entity_poly.pdbx_strand_id
1 'polypeptide(L)'
;MAPRAHGHRRRGVKHPAVITGAALLGAGALAFTGIQAMASTSAPKTATTSVTSSAQLRSALAAAKPGTTIKLANGTYSGQFTITNPGTAAAPITLTGGAGAVLTSSGGNGYGLWLKGAPYWNLTGFTVDDAKKGIVMDASSHVTIDTVTVHDIAYEGVHFRSGSSYGVIRNSFVHDTGTSFPQYGEGVYIGSANSNWSQFAGPTGVDASDHVQVLNNRIGPNVAAEGIDVKEGTKAGTISGNTLDGTGEKNQNSGDSTIDVKGDGYTVSGNTVTHPYTDGFQVHNAYGAYGCGNTFTGNTFSLAGARGYGIDVTDNGTCATKNTVTTSNTASGGKGLTNIATVKPPVSTPTPSAMPTAKPTPTASATPEPTATATPTHTATPTAAPTTAAPGAGTGLDDPHEKEIAMELVSSAENSSLDWKAQYAYIEDIGDGRGYTAGIIGFCSGTGDMLELVQAYTAAEPGNPLAKYLPALQKVNGTDSHTGLGTAFVNDWKTAAKDTVFQTAQNNERDRVYFDPSVNQAKADGLRALGQFIYYDAIVMHGPGDDPVSFGGIRKAAMKKAKTPAQGGDETTYLNAFLDARKAAMLTEAAHDDTSRVDTEQRVFLDNGNLDLTPPLTWKTYGDSYTIKN
;
A
#
# COMPACT_ATOMS: atom_id res chain seq x y z
N MET A 1 -23.24 -16.75 -62.15
CA MET A 1 -24.18 -17.54 -63.00
C MET A 1 -23.75 -19.01 -62.94
N ALA A 2 -24.69 -19.94 -62.82
CA ALA A 2 -24.47 -21.40 -62.60
C ALA A 2 -23.66 -22.09 -63.75
N PRO A 3 -23.14 -23.36 -63.66
CA PRO A 3 -23.92 -24.58 -63.27
C PRO A 3 -23.20 -25.79 -62.58
N ARG A 4 -24.04 -26.68 -61.99
CA ARG A 4 -24.08 -28.19 -61.89
C ARG A 4 -22.77 -29.02 -61.87
N ALA A 5 -22.50 -29.95 -60.93
CA ALA A 5 -23.16 -31.20 -60.45
C ALA A 5 -22.79 -32.52 -61.20
N HIS A 6 -22.13 -33.46 -60.49
CA HIS A 6 -22.04 -34.94 -60.69
C HIS A 6 -21.43 -35.55 -59.40
N GLY A 7 -21.66 -36.78 -58.91
CA GLY A 7 -22.39 -37.96 -59.36
C GLY A 7 -21.94 -39.20 -58.53
N HIS A 8 -22.89 -40.05 -58.13
CA HIS A 8 -22.77 -41.29 -57.32
C HIS A 8 -22.12 -42.51 -58.02
N ARG A 9 -21.67 -43.51 -57.23
CA ARG A 9 -21.90 -45.00 -57.35
C ARG A 9 -21.25 -45.70 -56.12
N ARG A 10 -21.86 -46.54 -55.26
CA ARG A 10 -22.74 -47.75 -55.26
C ARG A 10 -22.01 -49.11 -55.33
N ARG A 11 -22.53 -50.04 -54.49
CA ARG A 11 -22.40 -51.53 -54.38
C ARG A 11 -21.36 -51.99 -53.33
N GLY A 12 -21.61 -52.81 -52.30
CA GLY A 12 -22.74 -53.69 -51.91
C GLY A 12 -22.41 -55.17 -52.13
N VAL A 13 -22.45 -56.03 -51.08
CA VAL A 13 -22.99 -57.42 -51.01
C VAL A 13 -22.39 -58.29 -49.85
N LYS A 14 -23.28 -58.69 -48.93
CA LYS A 14 -23.58 -59.99 -48.23
C LYS A 14 -22.59 -60.78 -47.31
N HIS A 15 -23.08 -60.99 -46.06
CA HIS A 15 -23.04 -62.09 -45.04
C HIS A 15 -22.73 -63.56 -45.46
N PRO A 16 -22.73 -64.62 -44.57
CA PRO A 16 -22.70 -64.75 -43.07
C PRO A 16 -21.81 -65.90 -42.46
N ALA A 17 -21.67 -65.89 -41.12
CA ALA A 17 -21.65 -66.97 -40.09
C ALA A 17 -20.71 -68.21 -40.15
N VAL A 18 -20.31 -68.70 -38.94
CA VAL A 18 -20.39 -70.11 -38.41
C VAL A 18 -19.16 -70.60 -37.57
N ILE A 19 -19.42 -70.87 -36.26
CA ILE A 19 -19.02 -72.02 -35.40
C ILE A 19 -17.66 -72.13 -34.64
N THR A 20 -17.82 -72.22 -33.31
CA THR A 20 -17.18 -73.01 -32.22
C THR A 20 -15.66 -73.18 -32.06
N GLY A 21 -15.22 -73.05 -30.81
CA GLY A 21 -14.04 -73.74 -30.26
C GLY A 21 -13.91 -73.52 -28.75
N ALA A 22 -14.31 -74.49 -27.95
CA ALA A 22 -14.09 -74.53 -26.51
C ALA A 22 -12.68 -75.07 -26.19
N ALA A 23 -12.03 -74.56 -25.13
CA ALA A 23 -10.94 -75.25 -24.44
C ALA A 23 -10.90 -74.87 -22.95
N LEU A 24 -10.66 -75.89 -22.13
CA LEU A 24 -10.81 -76.00 -20.68
C LEU A 24 -9.70 -75.33 -19.85
N LEU A 25 -10.11 -74.89 -18.65
CA LEU A 25 -9.50 -75.02 -17.31
C LEU A 25 -7.97 -75.01 -17.15
N GLY A 26 -7.49 -74.04 -16.36
CA GLY A 26 -6.25 -74.09 -15.61
C GLY A 26 -6.34 -73.23 -14.35
N ALA A 27 -6.64 -73.86 -13.22
CA ALA A 27 -6.64 -73.23 -11.90
C ALA A 27 -5.20 -72.91 -11.47
N GLY A 28 -4.92 -71.65 -11.17
CA GLY A 28 -3.67 -71.20 -10.57
C GLY A 28 -3.98 -70.24 -9.43
N ALA A 29 -3.99 -70.76 -8.20
CA ALA A 29 -4.10 -69.99 -6.98
C ALA A 29 -2.88 -69.04 -6.88
N LEU A 30 -3.13 -67.73 -6.93
CA LEU A 30 -2.15 -66.72 -6.55
C LEU A 30 -2.52 -66.18 -5.17
N ALA A 31 -1.60 -66.44 -4.24
CA ALA A 31 -1.67 -66.11 -2.85
C ALA A 31 -1.94 -64.62 -2.62
N PHE A 32 -2.92 -64.32 -1.76
CA PHE A 32 -3.04 -63.04 -1.09
C PHE A 32 -1.85 -62.87 -0.13
N THR A 33 -0.88 -62.05 -0.50
CA THR A 33 0.11 -61.50 0.43
C THR A 33 0.17 -59.99 0.28
N GLY A 34 -0.08 -59.30 1.39
CA GLY A 34 0.25 -57.88 1.56
C GLY A 34 -0.91 -56.91 1.38
N ILE A 35 -1.89 -56.91 2.30
CA ILE A 35 -2.56 -55.66 2.66
C ILE A 35 -1.48 -54.82 3.34
N GLN A 36 -0.75 -54.00 2.58
CA GLN A 36 -0.11 -52.84 3.18
C GLN A 36 -1.25 -51.97 3.70
N ALA A 37 -1.32 -51.85 5.01
CA ALA A 37 -2.14 -50.84 5.65
C ALA A 37 -1.81 -49.50 4.97
N MET A 38 -2.76 -48.96 4.22
CA MET A 38 -2.68 -47.57 3.79
C MET A 38 -2.65 -46.77 5.08
N ALA A 39 -1.45 -46.34 5.47
CA ALA A 39 -1.27 -45.39 6.53
C ALA A 39 -2.18 -44.22 6.17
N SER A 40 -3.22 -44.03 6.98
CA SER A 40 -4.05 -42.86 6.97
C SER A 40 -3.13 -41.67 7.12
N THR A 41 -2.82 -41.00 6.01
CA THR A 41 -2.10 -39.75 6.02
C THR A 41 -3.00 -38.76 6.75
N SER A 42 -2.71 -38.56 8.04
CA SER A 42 -3.30 -37.51 8.83
C SER A 42 -3.19 -36.22 8.02
N ALA A 43 -4.30 -35.50 7.85
CA ALA A 43 -4.29 -34.16 7.26
C ALA A 43 -3.11 -33.36 7.84
N PRO A 44 -2.30 -32.68 7.01
CA PRO A 44 -1.13 -31.96 7.50
C PRO A 44 -1.58 -31.05 8.63
N LYS A 45 -1.00 -31.28 9.81
CA LYS A 45 -1.29 -30.50 11.02
C LYS A 45 -0.98 -29.04 10.68
N THR A 46 -2.02 -28.21 10.57
CA THR A 46 -1.93 -26.77 10.30
C THR A 46 -0.89 -26.16 11.23
N ALA A 47 0.25 -25.72 10.68
CA ALA A 47 1.32 -25.15 11.48
C ALA A 47 0.80 -23.87 12.13
N THR A 48 0.59 -23.92 13.44
CA THR A 48 0.13 -22.77 14.23
C THR A 48 1.34 -22.15 14.91
N THR A 49 1.64 -20.90 14.56
CA THR A 49 2.71 -20.11 15.18
C THR A 49 2.06 -19.09 16.09
N SER A 50 2.24 -19.23 17.41
CA SER A 50 1.79 -18.21 18.37
C SER A 50 2.86 -17.13 18.50
N VAL A 51 2.44 -15.86 18.48
CA VAL A 51 3.33 -14.71 18.58
C VAL A 51 2.86 -13.76 19.68
N THR A 52 3.81 -13.14 20.37
CA THR A 52 3.57 -12.28 21.55
C THR A 52 4.26 -10.92 21.45
N SER A 53 4.98 -10.66 20.35
CA SER A 53 5.68 -9.40 20.10
C SER A 53 5.72 -9.03 18.61
N SER A 54 5.97 -7.76 18.30
CA SER A 54 6.09 -7.28 16.92
C SER A 54 7.16 -8.02 16.12
N ALA A 55 8.33 -8.29 16.73
CA ALA A 55 9.42 -9.00 16.06
C ALA A 55 9.03 -10.46 15.69
N GLN A 56 8.31 -11.13 16.60
CA GLN A 56 7.79 -12.48 16.33
C GLN A 56 6.72 -12.46 15.24
N LEU A 57 5.82 -11.46 15.27
CA LEU A 57 4.82 -11.29 14.23
C LEU A 57 5.47 -11.05 12.86
N ARG A 58 6.39 -10.09 12.73
CA ARG A 58 7.14 -9.82 11.49
C ARG A 58 7.80 -11.09 10.95
N SER A 59 8.49 -11.84 11.81
CA SER A 59 9.13 -13.11 11.45
C SER A 59 8.10 -14.17 10.99
N ALA A 60 6.96 -14.26 11.66
CA ALA A 60 5.91 -15.22 11.31
C ALA A 60 5.24 -14.88 9.97
N LEU A 61 4.97 -13.61 9.69
CA LEU A 61 4.42 -13.15 8.41
C LEU A 61 5.39 -13.44 7.25
N ALA A 62 6.68 -13.15 7.45
CA ALA A 62 7.74 -13.41 6.46
C ALA A 62 7.93 -14.91 6.17
N ALA A 63 7.72 -15.79 7.16
CA ALA A 63 7.88 -17.23 7.02
C ALA A 63 6.59 -17.97 6.61
N ALA A 64 5.46 -17.27 6.52
CA ALA A 64 4.15 -17.87 6.31
C ALA A 64 4.06 -18.60 4.96
N LYS A 65 3.52 -19.83 4.98
CA LYS A 65 3.25 -20.65 3.81
C LYS A 65 1.75 -20.96 3.72
N PRO A 66 1.21 -21.32 2.54
CA PRO A 66 -0.20 -21.73 2.41
C PRO A 66 -0.63 -22.71 3.52
N GLY A 67 -1.74 -22.39 4.19
CA GLY A 67 -2.25 -23.16 5.33
C GLY A 67 -1.62 -22.84 6.69
N THR A 68 -0.70 -21.86 6.78
CA THR A 68 -0.17 -21.41 8.09
C THR A 68 -1.24 -20.68 8.88
N THR A 69 -1.26 -20.86 10.20
CA THR A 69 -2.02 -20.00 11.12
C THR A 69 -1.07 -19.26 12.05
N ILE A 70 -1.12 -17.94 12.06
CA ILE A 70 -0.39 -17.07 12.97
C ILE A 70 -1.39 -16.59 14.01
N LYS A 71 -1.14 -16.93 15.28
CA LYS A 71 -2.01 -16.58 16.41
C LYS A 71 -1.37 -15.47 17.25
N LEU A 72 -1.98 -14.30 17.24
CA LEU A 72 -1.64 -13.17 18.10
C LEU A 72 -2.13 -13.46 19.52
N ALA A 73 -1.25 -13.26 20.51
CA ALA A 73 -1.68 -13.07 21.89
C ALA A 73 -2.21 -11.63 22.06
N ASN A 74 -3.00 -11.40 23.11
CA ASN A 74 -3.35 -10.02 23.46
C ASN A 74 -2.07 -9.25 23.82
N GLY A 75 -2.01 -8.00 23.39
CA GLY A 75 -0.85 -7.13 23.51
C GLY A 75 -0.79 -6.14 22.36
N THR A 76 0.05 -5.13 22.52
CA THR A 76 0.32 -4.13 21.49
C THR A 76 1.51 -4.56 20.65
N TYR A 77 1.31 -4.54 19.33
CA TYR A 77 2.31 -4.84 18.32
C TYR A 77 2.61 -3.54 17.58
N SER A 78 3.64 -2.82 18.03
CA SER A 78 4.07 -1.56 17.41
C SER A 78 4.89 -1.75 16.12
N GLY A 79 4.64 -0.88 15.16
CA GLY A 79 5.31 -0.75 13.88
C GLY A 79 4.42 -1.19 12.72
N GLN A 80 4.99 -1.21 11.52
CA GLN A 80 4.28 -1.60 10.31
C GLN A 80 4.40 -3.11 10.07
N PHE A 81 3.32 -3.70 9.52
CA PHE A 81 3.25 -5.12 9.24
C PHE A 81 2.86 -5.35 7.78
N THR A 82 3.78 -5.96 7.05
CA THR A 82 3.60 -6.27 5.63
C THR A 82 3.48 -7.77 5.42
N ILE A 83 2.49 -8.16 4.64
CA ILE A 83 2.20 -9.51 4.19
C ILE A 83 2.49 -9.56 2.69
N THR A 84 3.48 -10.38 2.30
CA THR A 84 3.88 -10.56 0.90
C THR A 84 3.73 -12.00 0.42
N ASN A 85 3.55 -12.96 1.32
CA ASN A 85 3.43 -14.37 0.97
C ASN A 85 1.96 -14.71 0.62
N PRO A 86 1.67 -15.23 -0.57
CA PRO A 86 0.31 -15.62 -0.94
C PRO A 86 -0.12 -16.92 -0.27
N GLY A 87 -1.40 -16.99 0.10
CA GLY A 87 -2.09 -18.26 0.34
C GLY A 87 -2.56 -18.90 -0.96
N THR A 88 -3.35 -19.96 -0.84
CA THR A 88 -4.06 -20.55 -1.99
C THR A 88 -5.52 -20.80 -1.63
N ALA A 89 -6.39 -20.94 -2.64
CA ALA A 89 -7.79 -21.30 -2.41
C ALA A 89 -7.98 -22.58 -1.56
N ALA A 90 -7.10 -23.56 -1.73
CA ALA A 90 -7.14 -24.81 -0.98
C ALA A 90 -6.52 -24.71 0.43
N ALA A 91 -5.64 -23.74 0.65
CA ALA A 91 -4.89 -23.56 1.88
C ALA A 91 -4.63 -22.05 2.12
N PRO A 92 -5.64 -21.29 2.52
CA PRO A 92 -5.47 -19.88 2.87
C PRO A 92 -4.57 -19.74 4.10
N ILE A 93 -3.86 -18.62 4.20
CA ILE A 93 -3.06 -18.30 5.38
C ILE A 93 -3.94 -17.51 6.35
N THR A 94 -3.84 -17.77 7.65
CA THR A 94 -4.67 -17.11 8.67
C THR A 94 -3.83 -16.30 9.63
N LEU A 95 -4.17 -15.02 9.83
CA LEU A 95 -3.75 -14.20 10.96
C LEU A 95 -4.95 -14.04 11.90
N THR A 96 -4.80 -14.47 13.15
CA THR A 96 -5.92 -14.52 14.10
C THR A 96 -5.52 -14.02 15.48
N GLY A 97 -6.41 -13.29 16.14
CA GLY A 97 -6.25 -12.78 17.51
C GLY A 97 -7.61 -12.49 18.14
N GLY A 98 -7.61 -11.96 19.37
CA GLY A 98 -8.78 -11.27 19.91
C GLY A 98 -8.61 -9.77 19.79
N ALA A 99 -9.66 -8.98 20.07
CA ALA A 99 -9.63 -7.52 19.95
C ALA A 99 -8.57 -6.83 20.86
N GLY A 100 -8.05 -7.56 21.85
CA GLY A 100 -6.91 -7.10 22.66
C GLY A 100 -5.54 -7.33 22.03
N ALA A 101 -5.45 -7.95 20.86
CA ALA A 101 -4.24 -7.99 20.03
C ALA A 101 -4.30 -6.81 19.06
N VAL A 102 -3.50 -5.78 19.34
CA VAL A 102 -3.58 -4.48 18.66
C VAL A 102 -2.34 -4.28 17.79
N LEU A 103 -2.53 -4.16 16.47
CA LEU A 103 -1.49 -3.74 15.54
C LEU A 103 -1.54 -2.22 15.43
N THR A 104 -0.46 -1.55 15.80
CA THR A 104 -0.42 -0.09 15.88
C THR A 104 0.80 0.46 15.15
N SER A 105 0.64 1.54 14.39
CA SER A 105 1.79 2.19 13.74
C SER A 105 2.52 3.19 14.64
N SER A 106 1.95 3.50 15.82
CA SER A 106 2.53 4.40 16.83
C SER A 106 2.80 5.81 16.28
N GLY A 107 1.72 6.57 16.03
CA GLY A 107 1.76 7.95 15.55
C GLY A 107 1.10 8.18 14.19
N GLY A 108 0.15 7.32 13.77
CA GLY A 108 -0.62 7.56 12.55
C GLY A 108 0.16 7.48 11.23
N ASN A 109 1.28 6.73 11.17
CA ASN A 109 2.18 6.66 10.01
C ASN A 109 2.11 5.33 9.24
N GLY A 110 2.14 5.40 7.90
CA GLY A 110 2.03 4.23 7.01
C GLY A 110 0.83 3.31 7.30
N TYR A 111 0.96 2.01 6.98
CA TYR A 111 -0.18 1.08 7.02
C TYR A 111 -0.13 0.20 8.26
N GLY A 112 -1.26 0.11 8.97
CA GLY A 112 -1.38 -0.77 10.15
C GLY A 112 -1.22 -2.24 9.76
N LEU A 113 -1.79 -2.65 8.63
CA LEU A 113 -1.52 -3.95 7.99
C LEU A 113 -1.59 -3.83 6.47
N TRP A 114 -0.50 -4.20 5.79
CA TRP A 114 -0.41 -4.15 4.32
C TRP A 114 -0.31 -5.53 3.70
N LEU A 115 -1.26 -5.90 2.84
CA LEU A 115 -1.19 -7.08 1.99
C LEU A 115 -0.75 -6.65 0.60
N LYS A 116 0.44 -7.07 0.20
CA LYS A 116 1.08 -6.67 -1.06
C LYS A 116 1.32 -7.88 -1.95
N GLY A 117 0.45 -8.09 -2.92
CA GLY A 117 0.49 -9.27 -3.79
C GLY A 117 0.25 -10.58 -3.03
N ALA A 118 -0.57 -10.55 -1.98
CA ALA A 118 -0.78 -11.66 -1.05
C ALA A 118 -2.26 -12.10 -1.01
N PRO A 119 -2.78 -12.71 -2.07
CA PRO A 119 -4.14 -13.24 -2.09
C PRO A 119 -4.34 -14.41 -1.11
N TYR A 120 -5.61 -14.73 -0.84
CA TYR A 120 -6.05 -15.88 -0.02
C TYR A 120 -5.57 -15.84 1.45
N TRP A 121 -5.81 -14.72 2.12
CA TRP A 121 -5.61 -14.56 3.56
C TRP A 121 -6.94 -14.47 4.32
N ASN A 122 -6.96 -15.02 5.53
CA ASN A 122 -8.01 -14.82 6.52
C ASN A 122 -7.45 -13.97 7.67
N LEU A 123 -8.05 -12.80 7.90
CA LEU A 123 -7.71 -11.86 8.95
C LEU A 123 -8.85 -11.84 9.96
N THR A 124 -8.60 -12.27 11.19
CA THR A 124 -9.69 -12.55 12.15
C THR A 124 -9.45 -12.02 13.55
N GLY A 125 -10.43 -11.29 14.08
CA GLY A 125 -10.59 -11.03 15.52
C GLY A 125 -9.72 -9.93 16.14
N PHE A 126 -8.60 -9.53 15.54
CA PHE A 126 -7.67 -8.55 16.10
C PHE A 126 -8.09 -7.09 15.84
N THR A 127 -7.32 -6.15 16.39
CA THR A 127 -7.52 -4.71 16.20
C THR A 127 -6.37 -4.10 15.41
N VAL A 128 -6.66 -3.12 14.56
CA VAL A 128 -5.69 -2.24 13.92
C VAL A 128 -6.00 -0.82 14.32
N ASP A 129 -5.04 -0.11 14.90
CA ASP A 129 -5.22 1.29 15.32
C ASP A 129 -4.03 2.20 14.99
N ASP A 130 -4.25 3.50 15.20
CA ASP A 130 -3.22 4.55 15.17
C ASP A 130 -2.27 4.41 13.97
N ALA A 131 -2.85 4.46 12.76
CA ALA A 131 -2.14 4.28 11.49
C ALA A 131 -2.58 5.31 10.45
N LYS A 132 -1.75 5.53 9.42
CA LYS A 132 -2.11 6.44 8.33
C LYS A 132 -3.28 5.87 7.54
N LYS A 133 -3.18 4.59 7.20
CA LYS A 133 -4.28 3.77 6.66
C LYS A 133 -4.34 2.48 7.48
N GLY A 134 -5.52 1.93 7.69
CA GLY A 134 -5.69 0.73 8.52
C GLY A 134 -5.18 -0.52 7.80
N ILE A 135 -6.09 -1.24 7.14
CA ILE A 135 -5.79 -2.47 6.40
C ILE A 135 -5.85 -2.19 4.90
N VAL A 136 -4.72 -2.35 4.21
CA VAL A 136 -4.62 -2.09 2.76
C VAL A 136 -4.30 -3.38 2.02
N MET A 137 -5.12 -3.72 1.03
CA MET A 137 -4.88 -4.82 0.10
C MET A 137 -4.49 -4.23 -1.26
N ASP A 138 -3.24 -4.44 -1.65
CA ASP A 138 -2.75 -4.19 -3.01
C ASP A 138 -2.56 -5.51 -3.74
N ALA A 139 -3.26 -5.68 -4.86
CA ALA A 139 -3.19 -6.88 -5.70
C ALA A 139 -3.37 -8.19 -4.89
N SER A 140 -4.25 -8.17 -3.89
CA SER A 140 -4.42 -9.25 -2.91
C SER A 140 -5.88 -9.73 -2.90
N SER A 141 -6.26 -10.45 -3.95
CA SER A 141 -7.61 -10.99 -4.12
C SER A 141 -7.96 -12.09 -3.10
N HIS A 142 -9.26 -12.34 -2.88
CA HIS A 142 -9.74 -13.41 -1.99
C HIS A 142 -9.27 -13.29 -0.53
N VAL A 143 -9.06 -12.07 -0.04
CA VAL A 143 -8.79 -11.80 1.38
C VAL A 143 -10.11 -11.69 2.13
N THR A 144 -10.24 -12.40 3.25
CA THR A 144 -11.38 -12.31 4.17
C THR A 144 -10.96 -11.62 5.46
N ILE A 145 -11.62 -10.51 5.79
CA ILE A 145 -11.53 -9.77 7.05
C ILE A 145 -12.81 -10.08 7.85
N ASP A 146 -12.67 -10.67 9.03
CA ASP A 146 -13.80 -11.09 9.85
C ASP A 146 -13.60 -10.74 11.32
N THR A 147 -14.57 -10.04 11.91
CA THR A 147 -14.55 -9.70 13.35
C THR A 147 -13.32 -8.87 13.74
N VAL A 148 -12.78 -8.06 12.83
CA VAL A 148 -11.65 -7.15 13.10
C VAL A 148 -12.19 -5.79 13.54
N THR A 149 -11.45 -5.10 14.42
CA THR A 149 -11.73 -3.70 14.75
C THR A 149 -10.68 -2.81 14.10
N VAL A 150 -11.09 -1.71 13.47
CA VAL A 150 -10.18 -0.73 12.86
C VAL A 150 -10.58 0.67 13.34
N HIS A 151 -9.66 1.40 13.98
CA HIS A 151 -9.96 2.73 14.50
C HIS A 151 -8.74 3.65 14.66
N ASP A 152 -8.99 4.93 14.92
CA ASP A 152 -7.97 5.97 15.05
C ASP A 152 -7.04 6.03 13.81
N ILE A 153 -7.64 6.05 12.63
CA ILE A 153 -6.92 6.01 11.36
C ILE A 153 -6.90 7.40 10.73
N ALA A 154 -5.71 7.86 10.33
CA ALA A 154 -5.53 9.22 9.82
C ALA A 154 -6.23 9.47 8.48
N TYR A 155 -6.31 8.45 7.62
CA TYR A 155 -7.01 8.40 6.33
C TYR A 155 -8.04 7.25 6.37
N GLU A 156 -8.03 6.34 5.38
CA GLU A 156 -9.04 5.29 5.21
C GLU A 156 -8.76 4.04 6.06
N GLY A 157 -9.84 3.45 6.59
CA GLY A 157 -9.80 2.30 7.48
C GLY A 157 -9.41 1.00 6.76
N VAL A 158 -10.16 0.59 5.75
CA VAL A 158 -9.92 -0.65 4.99
C VAL A 158 -9.99 -0.38 3.50
N HIS A 159 -8.96 -0.74 2.74
CA HIS A 159 -8.87 -0.43 1.31
C HIS A 159 -8.59 -1.66 0.46
N PHE A 160 -9.53 -2.01 -0.43
CA PHE A 160 -9.35 -2.97 -1.51
C PHE A 160 -8.84 -2.23 -2.76
N ARG A 161 -7.54 -2.29 -3.00
CA ARG A 161 -6.83 -1.48 -4.01
C ARG A 161 -6.07 -2.36 -5.00
N SER A 162 -5.69 -1.80 -6.15
CA SER A 162 -4.81 -2.44 -7.13
C SER A 162 -5.34 -3.78 -7.65
N GLY A 163 -6.65 -3.86 -7.91
CA GLY A 163 -7.29 -5.07 -8.42
C GLY A 163 -7.52 -6.17 -7.38
N SER A 164 -7.70 -5.82 -6.11
CA SER A 164 -7.93 -6.76 -4.99
C SER A 164 -9.37 -7.30 -4.98
N SER A 165 -9.73 -8.05 -6.02
CA SER A 165 -11.08 -8.61 -6.22
C SER A 165 -11.46 -9.75 -5.27
N TYR A 166 -12.76 -10.02 -5.17
CA TYR A 166 -13.34 -11.12 -4.37
C TYR A 166 -12.98 -11.07 -2.88
N GLY A 167 -12.64 -9.88 -2.39
CA GLY A 167 -12.41 -9.63 -0.98
C GLY A 167 -13.72 -9.62 -0.19
N VAL A 168 -13.65 -9.96 1.09
CA VAL A 168 -14.79 -9.91 2.00
C VAL A 168 -14.36 -9.19 3.26
N ILE A 169 -15.12 -8.19 3.69
CA ILE A 169 -15.07 -7.67 5.06
C ILE A 169 -16.42 -7.91 5.72
N ARG A 170 -16.42 -8.59 6.86
CA ARG A 170 -17.66 -8.93 7.56
C ARG A 170 -17.55 -8.90 9.07
N ASN A 171 -18.69 -8.71 9.73
CA ASN A 171 -18.83 -8.70 11.19
C ASN A 171 -17.81 -7.82 11.91
N SER A 172 -17.23 -6.85 11.22
CA SER A 172 -16.11 -6.02 11.68
C SER A 172 -16.63 -4.67 12.14
N PHE A 173 -15.83 -3.96 12.92
CA PHE A 173 -16.17 -2.64 13.42
C PHE A 173 -15.12 -1.61 12.96
N VAL A 174 -15.54 -0.65 12.15
CA VAL A 174 -14.67 0.42 11.63
C VAL A 174 -15.20 1.77 12.12
N HIS A 175 -14.38 2.55 12.81
CA HIS A 175 -14.77 3.85 13.37
C HIS A 175 -13.55 4.78 13.49
N ASP A 176 -13.76 6.07 13.78
CA ASP A 176 -12.67 7.04 13.97
C ASP A 176 -11.62 7.01 12.82
N THR A 177 -12.09 7.17 11.58
CA THR A 177 -11.23 7.26 10.38
C THR A 177 -11.22 8.69 9.84
N GLY A 178 -10.13 9.10 9.19
CA GLY A 178 -9.91 10.48 8.79
C GLY A 178 -9.60 11.41 9.96
N THR A 179 -8.94 10.92 11.02
CA THR A 179 -8.64 11.71 12.23
C THR A 179 -7.76 12.92 11.96
N SER A 180 -6.84 12.80 11.00
CA SER A 180 -5.94 13.89 10.55
C SER A 180 -6.26 14.39 9.15
N PHE A 181 -6.77 13.51 8.27
CA PHE A 181 -7.08 13.82 6.88
C PHE A 181 -8.53 13.44 6.56
N PRO A 182 -9.50 14.21 7.08
CA PRO A 182 -10.92 13.88 6.99
C PRO A 182 -11.44 13.72 5.56
N GLN A 183 -10.79 14.37 4.58
CA GLN A 183 -11.13 14.29 3.16
C GLN A 183 -10.73 12.97 2.47
N TYR A 184 -10.00 12.10 3.17
CA TYR A 184 -9.58 10.77 2.74
C TYR A 184 -9.92 9.72 3.81
N GLY A 185 -10.93 10.02 4.63
CA GLY A 185 -11.24 9.32 5.86
C GLY A 185 -12.26 8.21 5.71
N GLU A 186 -12.30 7.50 4.59
CA GLU A 186 -13.35 6.50 4.31
C GLU A 186 -13.25 5.29 5.25
N GLY A 187 -14.39 4.72 5.65
CA GLY A 187 -14.40 3.51 6.47
C GLY A 187 -13.89 2.29 5.69
N VAL A 188 -14.59 1.98 4.59
CA VAL A 188 -14.23 0.94 3.63
C VAL A 188 -14.15 1.53 2.23
N TYR A 189 -13.00 1.41 1.58
CA TYR A 189 -12.71 1.94 0.25
C TYR A 189 -12.51 0.77 -0.73
N ILE A 190 -13.29 0.75 -1.82
CA ILE A 190 -13.23 -0.29 -2.87
C ILE A 190 -12.82 0.33 -4.21
N GLY A 191 -11.70 -0.15 -4.77
CA GLY A 191 -11.08 0.38 -5.98
C GLY A 191 -10.30 1.65 -5.71
N SER A 192 -10.02 2.43 -6.75
CA SER A 192 -9.37 3.73 -6.65
C SER A 192 -10.04 4.71 -7.59
N ALA A 193 -10.06 6.00 -7.23
CA ALA A 193 -10.48 7.05 -8.15
C ALA A 193 -9.65 6.99 -9.44
N ASN A 194 -10.26 7.33 -10.58
CA ASN A 194 -9.65 7.26 -11.91
C ASN A 194 -8.36 8.07 -12.02
N SER A 195 -8.26 9.19 -11.29
CA SER A 195 -7.05 10.00 -11.19
C SER A 195 -5.85 9.24 -10.64
N ASN A 196 -6.07 8.13 -9.94
CA ASN A 196 -5.05 7.33 -9.28
C ASN A 196 -4.79 5.99 -9.99
N TRP A 197 -5.48 5.68 -11.10
CA TRP A 197 -5.26 4.41 -11.81
C TRP A 197 -3.84 4.30 -12.39
N SER A 198 -3.15 5.39 -12.69
CA SER A 198 -1.74 5.32 -13.10
C SER A 198 -0.84 4.70 -12.01
N GLN A 199 -1.21 4.85 -10.74
CA GLN A 199 -0.46 4.36 -9.59
C GLN A 199 -1.00 3.02 -9.07
N PHE A 200 -2.33 2.87 -9.05
CA PHE A 200 -3.02 1.75 -8.40
C PHE A 200 -3.88 0.93 -9.35
N ALA A 201 -3.65 0.99 -10.66
CA ALA A 201 -4.36 0.09 -11.57
C ALA A 201 -3.99 -1.37 -11.29
N GLY A 202 -5.00 -2.24 -11.40
CA GLY A 202 -4.77 -3.66 -11.58
C GLY A 202 -4.22 -3.97 -12.99
N PRO A 203 -4.09 -5.26 -13.34
CA PRO A 203 -3.55 -5.71 -14.63
C PRO A 203 -4.28 -5.17 -15.88
N THR A 204 -5.48 -4.62 -15.71
CA THR A 204 -6.35 -4.09 -16.77
C THR A 204 -6.17 -2.59 -17.02
N GLY A 205 -5.30 -1.89 -16.27
CA GLY A 205 -5.15 -0.44 -16.35
C GLY A 205 -6.22 0.34 -15.57
N VAL A 206 -7.06 -0.37 -14.83
CA VAL A 206 -8.12 0.15 -13.95
C VAL A 206 -7.98 -0.54 -12.60
N ASP A 207 -8.23 0.17 -11.51
CA ASP A 207 -8.40 -0.48 -10.21
C ASP A 207 -9.79 -1.12 -10.12
N ALA A 208 -9.92 -2.32 -10.70
CA ALA A 208 -11.21 -2.97 -10.82
C ALA A 208 -11.73 -3.47 -9.47
N SER A 209 -10.88 -4.08 -8.63
CA SER A 209 -11.25 -4.61 -7.30
C SER A 209 -12.68 -5.20 -7.22
N ASP A 210 -13.07 -5.93 -8.28
CA ASP A 210 -14.44 -6.41 -8.50
C ASP A 210 -14.89 -7.43 -7.44
N HIS A 211 -16.21 -7.59 -7.30
CA HIS A 211 -16.83 -8.62 -6.47
C HIS A 211 -16.49 -8.56 -4.97
N VAL A 212 -16.04 -7.41 -4.48
CA VAL A 212 -15.83 -7.19 -3.05
C VAL A 212 -17.17 -7.19 -2.30
N GLN A 213 -17.17 -7.79 -1.11
CA GLN A 213 -18.35 -7.91 -0.26
C GLN A 213 -18.13 -7.22 1.09
N VAL A 214 -19.04 -6.32 1.46
CA VAL A 214 -19.07 -5.62 2.75
C VAL A 214 -20.33 -6.06 3.48
N LEU A 215 -20.19 -6.94 4.47
CA LEU A 215 -21.30 -7.71 5.04
C LEU A 215 -21.43 -7.58 6.57
N ASN A 216 -22.59 -7.16 7.08
CA ASN A 216 -22.90 -7.17 8.51
C ASN A 216 -21.87 -6.44 9.39
N ASN A 217 -21.22 -5.41 8.87
CA ASN A 217 -20.28 -4.59 9.63
C ASN A 217 -21.01 -3.51 10.41
N ARG A 218 -20.38 -3.03 11.47
CA ARG A 218 -20.70 -1.74 12.07
C ARG A 218 -19.68 -0.72 11.56
N ILE A 219 -20.14 0.38 10.99
CA ILE A 219 -19.26 1.44 10.47
C ILE A 219 -19.71 2.78 11.05
N GLY A 220 -18.78 3.54 11.61
CA GLY A 220 -19.08 4.74 12.37
C GLY A 220 -19.50 4.47 13.83
N PRO A 221 -19.61 5.51 14.67
CA PRO A 221 -19.47 6.93 14.31
C PRO A 221 -18.01 7.34 14.03
N ASN A 222 -17.84 8.62 13.66
CA ASN A 222 -16.56 9.28 13.42
C ASN A 222 -15.76 8.76 12.23
N VAL A 223 -16.45 8.26 11.22
CA VAL A 223 -15.87 8.16 9.88
C VAL A 223 -16.01 9.54 9.23
N ALA A 224 -14.89 10.19 8.91
CA ALA A 224 -14.91 11.59 8.51
C ALA A 224 -15.36 11.83 7.05
N ALA A 225 -15.18 10.84 6.18
CA ALA A 225 -15.71 10.79 4.82
C ALA A 225 -16.84 9.75 4.73
N GLU A 226 -17.01 9.06 3.61
CA GLU A 226 -18.00 7.99 3.44
C GLU A 226 -17.70 6.79 4.35
N GLY A 227 -18.74 6.21 4.95
CA GLY A 227 -18.67 4.90 5.60
C GLY A 227 -18.17 3.81 4.65
N ILE A 228 -18.70 3.80 3.42
CA ILE A 228 -18.28 2.90 2.35
C ILE A 228 -18.20 3.70 1.04
N ASP A 229 -17.04 3.73 0.39
CA ASP A 229 -16.87 4.36 -0.91
C ASP A 229 -16.49 3.33 -1.97
N VAL A 230 -17.35 3.20 -2.98
CA VAL A 230 -17.14 2.36 -4.15
C VAL A 230 -16.74 3.25 -5.30
N LYS A 231 -15.50 3.11 -5.78
CA LYS A 231 -15.03 3.91 -6.91
C LYS A 231 -15.42 3.33 -8.27
N GLU A 232 -15.40 4.21 -9.26
CA GLU A 232 -15.51 3.89 -10.67
C GLU A 232 -14.50 2.82 -11.08
N GLY A 233 -14.82 2.05 -12.13
CA GLY A 233 -14.00 0.92 -12.56
C GLY A 233 -14.34 -0.39 -11.87
N THR A 234 -14.94 -0.36 -10.67
CA THR A 234 -15.32 -1.55 -9.91
C THR A 234 -16.70 -2.08 -10.26
N LYS A 235 -16.90 -3.40 -10.12
CA LYS A 235 -18.12 -4.09 -10.57
C LYS A 235 -18.59 -5.20 -9.64
N ALA A 236 -19.90 -5.40 -9.64
CA ALA A 236 -20.58 -6.60 -9.15
C ALA A 236 -20.23 -7.00 -7.71
N GLY A 237 -20.00 -6.01 -6.85
CA GLY A 237 -19.84 -6.21 -5.41
C GLY A 237 -21.17 -6.29 -4.67
N THR A 238 -21.10 -6.61 -3.37
CA THR A 238 -22.27 -6.72 -2.48
C THR A 238 -22.04 -5.92 -1.21
N ILE A 239 -22.97 -5.02 -0.88
CA ILE A 239 -22.98 -4.26 0.37
C ILE A 239 -24.27 -4.61 1.10
N SER A 240 -24.18 -5.43 2.15
CA SER A 240 -25.38 -5.97 2.78
C SER A 240 -25.34 -6.10 4.30
N GLY A 241 -26.46 -5.79 4.94
CA GLY A 241 -26.66 -6.00 6.37
C GLY A 241 -25.84 -5.10 7.28
N ASN A 242 -25.16 -4.09 6.73
CA ASN A 242 -24.29 -3.21 7.51
C ASN A 242 -25.13 -2.20 8.32
N THR A 243 -24.63 -1.83 9.49
CA THR A 243 -25.17 -0.70 10.29
C THR A 243 -24.17 0.44 10.24
N LEU A 244 -24.59 1.57 9.68
CA LEU A 244 -23.74 2.75 9.50
C LEU A 244 -24.31 3.96 10.26
N ASP A 245 -23.44 4.65 10.99
CA ASP A 245 -23.75 5.89 11.70
C ASP A 245 -22.89 7.03 11.14
N GLY A 246 -23.52 7.94 10.39
CA GLY A 246 -22.86 9.08 9.73
C GLY A 246 -22.49 10.21 10.69
N THR A 247 -22.74 10.06 11.99
CA THR A 247 -22.27 11.02 13.00
C THR A 247 -20.75 11.17 12.89
N GLY A 248 -20.26 12.35 12.54
CA GLY A 248 -18.83 12.66 12.43
C GLY A 248 -18.35 12.97 11.02
N GLU A 249 -19.14 12.65 9.98
CA GLU A 249 -18.91 13.03 8.59
C GLU A 249 -18.63 14.54 8.45
N LYS A 250 -17.65 14.91 7.62
CA LYS A 250 -17.12 16.29 7.54
C LYS A 250 -17.45 17.03 6.25
N ASN A 251 -17.99 16.34 5.22
CA ASN A 251 -18.22 16.91 3.90
C ASN A 251 -16.98 17.66 3.35
N GLN A 252 -15.83 16.99 3.40
CA GLN A 252 -14.65 17.44 2.68
C GLN A 252 -14.52 16.61 1.40
N ASN A 253 -14.08 17.22 0.30
CA ASN A 253 -14.01 16.59 -1.03
C ASN A 253 -15.31 15.92 -1.48
N SER A 254 -16.46 16.48 -1.11
CA SER A 254 -17.78 15.92 -1.38
C SER A 254 -18.08 14.59 -0.66
N GLY A 255 -17.35 14.27 0.41
CA GLY A 255 -17.67 13.16 1.32
C GLY A 255 -18.89 13.46 2.19
N ASP A 256 -20.06 13.54 1.58
CA ASP A 256 -21.31 14.00 2.20
C ASP A 256 -22.44 12.98 2.20
N SER A 257 -22.14 11.73 1.85
CA SER A 257 -23.03 10.58 2.00
C SER A 257 -22.39 9.48 2.85
N THR A 258 -23.21 8.63 3.47
CA THR A 258 -22.69 7.52 4.28
C THR A 258 -22.23 6.33 3.42
N ILE A 259 -22.81 6.14 2.22
CA ILE A 259 -22.29 5.23 1.20
C ILE A 259 -22.31 5.93 -0.16
N ASP A 260 -21.18 5.94 -0.86
CA ASP A 260 -21.11 6.43 -2.24
C ASP A 260 -20.83 5.28 -3.21
N VAL A 261 -21.65 5.16 -4.25
CA VAL A 261 -21.61 4.09 -5.25
C VAL A 261 -21.29 4.65 -6.63
N LYS A 262 -20.04 4.55 -7.04
CA LYS A 262 -19.54 4.92 -8.39
C LYS A 262 -19.25 3.70 -9.26
N GLY A 263 -19.32 2.48 -8.70
CA GLY A 263 -19.15 1.22 -9.43
C GLY A 263 -20.42 0.72 -10.12
N ASP A 264 -20.30 -0.37 -10.90
CA ASP A 264 -21.41 -0.93 -11.68
C ASP A 264 -21.96 -2.25 -11.12
N GLY A 265 -23.28 -2.45 -11.24
CA GLY A 265 -23.91 -3.73 -10.98
C GLY A 265 -23.84 -4.20 -9.52
N TYR A 266 -23.65 -3.29 -8.57
CA TYR A 266 -23.62 -3.61 -7.14
C TYR A 266 -25.01 -3.99 -6.62
N THR A 267 -25.02 -4.93 -5.68
CA THR A 267 -26.20 -5.23 -4.85
C THR A 267 -26.04 -4.57 -3.49
N VAL A 268 -26.88 -3.57 -3.20
CA VAL A 268 -26.86 -2.83 -1.93
C VAL A 268 -28.16 -3.12 -1.18
N SER A 269 -28.10 -3.95 -0.14
CA SER A 269 -29.32 -4.48 0.47
C SER A 269 -29.32 -4.67 1.98
N GLY A 270 -30.45 -4.34 2.63
CA GLY A 270 -30.62 -4.60 4.05
C GLY A 270 -29.71 -3.79 4.97
N ASN A 271 -29.12 -2.69 4.49
CA ASN A 271 -28.27 -1.83 5.33
C ASN A 271 -29.14 -0.86 6.13
N THR A 272 -28.67 -0.50 7.32
CA THR A 272 -29.28 0.53 8.18
C THR A 272 -28.34 1.72 8.27
N VAL A 273 -28.83 2.91 7.92
CA VAL A 273 -28.07 4.17 8.00
C VAL A 273 -28.77 5.13 8.95
N THR A 274 -28.02 5.74 9.86
CA THR A 274 -28.49 6.78 10.77
C THR A 274 -27.58 8.00 10.73
N HIS A 275 -28.17 9.19 10.87
CA HIS A 275 -27.45 10.47 10.98
C HIS A 275 -26.44 10.77 9.84
N PRO A 276 -26.78 10.53 8.55
CA PRO A 276 -25.92 10.97 7.45
C PRO A 276 -25.78 12.49 7.44
N TYR A 277 -24.69 13.00 6.85
CA TYR A 277 -24.48 14.44 6.67
C TYR A 277 -25.48 15.04 5.66
N THR A 278 -25.46 14.57 4.41
CA THR A 278 -26.43 14.99 3.36
C THR A 278 -27.37 13.84 3.02
N ASP A 279 -26.85 12.76 2.43
CA ASP A 279 -27.62 11.64 1.90
C ASP A 279 -27.26 10.33 2.60
N GLY A 280 -28.22 9.41 2.71
CA GLY A 280 -27.91 8.04 3.14
C GLY A 280 -26.90 7.41 2.18
N PHE A 281 -27.30 7.27 0.92
CA PHE A 281 -26.47 6.83 -0.19
C PHE A 281 -26.45 7.85 -1.32
N GLN A 282 -25.31 7.98 -2.00
CA GLN A 282 -25.20 8.62 -3.31
C GLN A 282 -24.77 7.62 -4.39
N VAL A 283 -25.21 7.87 -5.62
CA VAL A 283 -24.80 7.12 -6.81
C VAL A 283 -24.34 8.12 -7.87
N HIS A 284 -23.05 8.08 -8.21
CA HIS A 284 -22.44 9.03 -9.14
C HIS A 284 -21.87 8.37 -10.38
N ASN A 285 -21.92 9.10 -11.49
CA ASN A 285 -21.26 8.77 -12.75
C ASN A 285 -20.00 9.64 -12.92
N ALA A 286 -19.11 9.62 -11.91
CA ALA A 286 -17.98 10.55 -11.81
C ALA A 286 -16.98 10.44 -12.97
N TYR A 287 -16.92 9.28 -13.63
CA TYR A 287 -16.07 9.04 -14.80
C TYR A 287 -16.77 8.12 -15.80
N GLY A 288 -16.87 8.54 -17.06
CA GLY A 288 -17.53 7.76 -18.11
C GLY A 288 -18.98 7.38 -17.75
N ALA A 289 -19.39 6.17 -18.13
CA ALA A 289 -20.71 5.62 -17.80
C ALA A 289 -20.66 4.60 -16.65
N TYR A 290 -19.70 4.73 -15.72
CA TYR A 290 -19.70 3.97 -14.47
C TYR A 290 -20.79 4.49 -13.52
N GLY A 291 -21.14 3.72 -12.49
CA GLY A 291 -22.20 4.06 -11.53
C GLY A 291 -23.57 3.53 -11.95
N CYS A 292 -23.61 2.48 -12.78
CA CYS A 292 -24.82 2.02 -13.45
C CYS A 292 -25.23 0.58 -13.08
N GLY A 293 -26.51 0.26 -13.25
CA GLY A 293 -27.05 -1.09 -13.03
C GLY A 293 -27.05 -1.55 -11.57
N ASN A 294 -26.87 -0.64 -10.62
CA ASN A 294 -26.89 -0.94 -9.19
C ASN A 294 -28.31 -1.19 -8.69
N THR A 295 -28.49 -2.11 -7.75
CA THR A 295 -29.80 -2.46 -7.18
C THR A 295 -29.83 -2.21 -5.68
N PHE A 296 -30.83 -1.44 -5.23
CA PHE A 296 -31.02 -1.06 -3.83
C PHE A 296 -32.31 -1.66 -3.28
N THR A 297 -32.21 -2.52 -2.27
CA THR A 297 -33.35 -3.29 -1.73
C THR A 297 -33.32 -3.41 -0.20
N GLY A 298 -34.43 -3.11 0.46
CA GLY A 298 -34.58 -3.36 1.90
C GLY A 298 -33.69 -2.51 2.81
N ASN A 299 -33.11 -1.41 2.31
CA ASN A 299 -32.30 -0.52 3.15
C ASN A 299 -33.20 0.40 4.00
N THR A 300 -32.75 0.73 5.19
CA THR A 300 -33.49 1.56 6.16
C THR A 300 -32.68 2.81 6.51
N PHE A 301 -33.28 3.98 6.36
CA PHE A 301 -32.65 5.27 6.61
C PHE A 301 -33.37 6.06 7.69
N SER A 302 -32.62 6.46 8.72
CA SER A 302 -33.01 7.51 9.66
C SER A 302 -32.17 8.74 9.38
N LEU A 303 -32.67 9.60 8.50
CA LEU A 303 -31.93 10.77 8.01
C LEU A 303 -31.83 11.89 9.05
N ALA A 304 -32.63 11.84 10.11
CA ALA A 304 -32.69 12.89 11.13
C ALA A 304 -32.81 14.30 10.48
N GLY A 305 -31.88 15.21 10.79
CA GLY A 305 -31.81 16.57 10.24
C GLY A 305 -31.07 16.73 8.91
N ALA A 306 -30.69 15.64 8.25
CA ALA A 306 -29.98 15.66 6.97
C ALA A 306 -30.83 16.32 5.86
N ARG A 307 -30.16 16.92 4.87
CA ARG A 307 -30.80 17.73 3.81
C ARG A 307 -31.09 16.97 2.52
N GLY A 308 -30.61 15.74 2.39
CA GLY A 308 -30.69 14.91 1.20
C GLY A 308 -31.76 13.81 1.29
N TYR A 309 -31.59 12.78 0.47
CA TYR A 309 -32.44 11.59 0.36
C TYR A 309 -31.84 10.39 1.11
N GLY A 310 -32.64 9.34 1.26
CA GLY A 310 -32.11 8.02 1.59
C GLY A 310 -31.14 7.52 0.52
N ILE A 311 -31.49 7.72 -0.75
CA ILE A 311 -30.70 7.32 -1.92
C ILE A 311 -30.83 8.40 -2.99
N ASP A 312 -29.79 9.20 -3.18
CA ASP A 312 -29.71 10.14 -4.30
C ASP A 312 -28.97 9.50 -5.48
N VAL A 313 -29.63 9.46 -6.64
CA VAL A 313 -29.04 8.95 -7.89
C VAL A 313 -28.82 10.13 -8.82
N THR A 314 -27.58 10.58 -8.98
CA THR A 314 -27.24 11.85 -9.63
C THR A 314 -27.65 11.86 -11.11
N ASP A 315 -27.29 10.81 -11.86
CA ASP A 315 -27.70 10.68 -13.25
C ASP A 315 -28.01 9.24 -13.64
N ASN A 316 -29.28 8.85 -13.51
CA ASN A 316 -29.72 7.55 -14.03
C ASN A 316 -29.93 7.58 -15.56
N GLY A 317 -30.02 8.75 -16.19
CA GLY A 317 -30.41 8.95 -17.59
C GLY A 317 -29.35 8.48 -18.59
N THR A 318 -28.07 8.63 -18.25
CA THR A 318 -26.93 8.20 -19.09
C THR A 318 -26.62 6.71 -19.01
N CYS A 319 -27.10 6.01 -17.97
CA CYS A 319 -26.87 4.58 -17.81
C CYS A 319 -27.57 3.71 -18.87
N ALA A 320 -26.84 2.79 -19.50
CA ALA A 320 -27.43 1.77 -20.39
C ALA A 320 -28.31 0.79 -19.60
N THR A 321 -27.79 0.28 -18.49
CA THR A 321 -28.55 -0.47 -17.48
C THR A 321 -28.84 0.45 -16.31
N LYS A 322 -30.11 0.75 -16.06
CA LYS A 322 -30.51 1.74 -15.04
C LYS A 322 -30.28 1.23 -13.62
N ASN A 323 -29.90 2.15 -12.73
CA ASN A 323 -29.96 1.93 -11.29
C ASN A 323 -31.41 1.72 -10.87
N THR A 324 -31.62 0.78 -9.96
CA THR A 324 -32.93 0.32 -9.51
C THR A 324 -33.08 0.50 -8.01
N VAL A 325 -33.98 1.40 -7.59
CA VAL A 325 -34.38 1.54 -6.19
C VAL A 325 -35.74 0.86 -6.01
N THR A 326 -35.81 -0.14 -5.14
CA THR A 326 -37.08 -0.86 -4.90
C THR A 326 -37.94 -0.21 -3.82
N THR A 327 -39.25 -0.48 -3.84
CA THR A 327 -40.19 -0.02 -2.81
C THR A 327 -39.99 -0.68 -1.44
N SER A 328 -39.04 -1.62 -1.31
CA SER A 328 -38.72 -2.25 -0.03
C SER A 328 -37.78 -1.42 0.84
N ASN A 329 -37.13 -0.39 0.27
CA ASN A 329 -36.33 0.55 1.04
C ASN A 329 -37.25 1.51 1.81
N THR A 330 -36.83 1.95 2.99
CA THR A 330 -37.59 2.87 3.84
C THR A 330 -36.70 4.02 4.30
N ALA A 331 -37.24 5.24 4.30
CA ALA A 331 -36.54 6.42 4.80
C ALA A 331 -37.47 7.27 5.66
N SER A 332 -36.90 7.87 6.70
CA SER A 332 -37.56 8.86 7.56
C SER A 332 -36.69 10.11 7.66
N GLY A 333 -37.32 11.30 7.61
CA GLY A 333 -36.62 12.58 7.54
C GLY A 333 -36.13 12.96 6.13
N GLY A 334 -35.30 13.99 6.05
CA GLY A 334 -34.72 14.50 4.79
C GLY A 334 -35.74 14.86 3.72
N LYS A 335 -35.35 14.72 2.45
CA LYS A 335 -36.18 14.90 1.26
C LYS A 335 -37.00 13.66 0.88
N GLY A 336 -36.90 12.58 1.67
CA GLY A 336 -37.57 11.30 1.43
C GLY A 336 -36.63 10.21 0.93
N LEU A 337 -37.19 9.15 0.34
CA LEU A 337 -36.42 7.95 0.02
C LEU A 337 -35.42 8.15 -1.12
N THR A 338 -35.85 8.66 -2.27
CA THR A 338 -34.98 8.76 -3.45
C THR A 338 -35.50 9.79 -4.46
N ASN A 339 -34.62 10.25 -5.35
CA ASN A 339 -34.90 11.20 -6.43
C ASN A 339 -35.35 10.54 -7.76
N ILE A 340 -35.36 9.20 -7.85
CA ILE A 340 -35.82 8.46 -9.03
C ILE A 340 -37.09 7.62 -8.75
N ALA A 341 -37.76 7.16 -9.80
CA ALA A 341 -38.93 6.29 -9.65
C ALA A 341 -38.55 4.94 -9.03
N THR A 342 -39.30 4.53 -8.01
CA THR A 342 -39.12 3.22 -7.36
C THR A 342 -39.86 2.12 -8.09
N VAL A 343 -39.30 0.89 -8.07
CA VAL A 343 -39.96 -0.30 -8.62
C VAL A 343 -40.36 -1.29 -7.53
N LYS A 344 -41.40 -2.09 -7.76
CA LYS A 344 -41.73 -3.17 -6.82
C LYS A 344 -40.58 -4.19 -6.82
N PRO A 345 -40.10 -4.66 -5.65
CA PRO A 345 -39.10 -5.71 -5.64
C PRO A 345 -39.61 -6.94 -6.40
N PRO A 346 -38.75 -7.66 -7.13
CA PRO A 346 -39.13 -8.94 -7.70
C PRO A 346 -39.67 -9.83 -6.58
N VAL A 347 -40.81 -10.48 -6.83
CA VAL A 347 -41.42 -11.39 -5.84
C VAL A 347 -40.43 -12.51 -5.59
N SER A 348 -39.78 -12.51 -4.43
CA SER A 348 -38.93 -13.60 -4.01
C SER A 348 -39.81 -14.84 -3.81
N THR A 349 -39.75 -15.81 -4.72
CA THR A 349 -40.03 -17.20 -4.34
C THR A 349 -39.04 -17.53 -3.21
N PRO A 350 -39.51 -18.04 -2.06
CA PRO A 350 -38.63 -18.26 -0.92
C PRO A 350 -37.56 -19.30 -1.29
N THR A 351 -36.31 -18.85 -1.39
CA THR A 351 -35.16 -19.75 -1.40
C THR A 351 -34.94 -20.20 0.05
N PRO A 352 -34.89 -21.51 0.34
CA PRO A 352 -34.70 -22.00 1.71
C PRO A 352 -33.36 -21.55 2.31
N SER A 353 -33.39 -21.03 3.53
CA SER A 353 -32.21 -20.68 4.35
C SER A 353 -31.31 -21.89 4.60
N ALA A 354 -29.99 -21.61 4.67
CA ALA A 354 -28.86 -22.53 4.61
C ALA A 354 -28.64 -23.48 5.79
N MET A 355 -28.04 -24.66 5.51
CA MET A 355 -27.13 -25.42 6.39
C MET A 355 -26.29 -26.45 5.54
N PRO A 356 -25.23 -27.10 6.08
CA PRO A 356 -23.81 -26.81 5.83
C PRO A 356 -23.09 -27.71 4.78
N THR A 357 -22.01 -27.16 4.21
CA THR A 357 -20.82 -27.77 3.56
C THR A 357 -20.95 -29.14 2.84
N ALA A 358 -20.71 -29.13 1.52
CA ALA A 358 -20.25 -30.30 0.77
C ALA A 358 -18.85 -30.04 0.17
N LYS A 359 -17.92 -30.95 0.46
CA LYS A 359 -16.54 -31.05 -0.04
C LYS A 359 -16.52 -31.20 -1.57
N PRO A 360 -15.69 -30.45 -2.34
CA PRO A 360 -15.57 -30.70 -3.77
C PRO A 360 -14.65 -31.89 -4.05
N THR A 361 -15.13 -32.79 -4.90
CA THR A 361 -14.38 -33.88 -5.55
C THR A 361 -13.51 -33.30 -6.68
N PRO A 362 -12.24 -33.73 -6.84
CA PRO A 362 -11.34 -33.18 -7.87
C PRO A 362 -11.62 -33.79 -9.25
N THR A 363 -11.62 -32.95 -10.30
CA THR A 363 -11.63 -33.37 -11.71
C THR A 363 -10.26 -33.07 -12.34
N ALA A 364 -9.85 -33.99 -13.21
CA ALA A 364 -8.49 -34.26 -13.68
C ALA A 364 -7.74 -33.12 -14.40
N SER A 365 -6.42 -33.08 -14.14
CA SER A 365 -5.41 -32.26 -14.80
C SER A 365 -4.99 -32.84 -16.16
N ALA A 366 -4.75 -31.98 -17.14
CA ALA A 366 -4.13 -32.34 -18.42
C ALA A 366 -2.62 -32.10 -18.39
N THR A 367 -1.88 -33.04 -18.95
CA THR A 367 -0.41 -33.11 -19.11
C THR A 367 0.09 -32.20 -20.24
N PRO A 368 1.33 -31.70 -20.17
CA PRO A 368 2.21 -31.83 -21.34
C PRO A 368 3.59 -32.44 -21.04
N GLU A 369 4.09 -33.13 -22.07
CA GLU A 369 5.27 -33.99 -22.17
C GLU A 369 6.58 -33.19 -22.44
N PRO A 370 7.79 -33.72 -22.15
CA PRO A 370 9.02 -32.92 -22.05
C PRO A 370 9.90 -32.98 -23.32
N THR A 371 10.83 -32.03 -23.50
CA THR A 371 11.96 -32.20 -24.45
C THR A 371 13.26 -31.51 -24.02
N ALA A 372 14.27 -32.39 -23.89
CA ALA A 372 15.71 -32.32 -24.16
C ALA A 372 16.67 -31.26 -23.57
N THR A 373 17.65 -31.82 -22.88
CA THR A 373 18.98 -31.36 -22.47
C THR A 373 19.95 -31.13 -23.64
N ALA A 374 20.87 -30.16 -23.49
CA ALA A 374 22.23 -30.23 -24.06
C ALA A 374 23.24 -29.53 -23.12
N THR A 375 24.42 -30.13 -22.98
CA THR A 375 25.57 -29.70 -22.16
C THR A 375 26.84 -29.65 -23.07
N PRO A 376 28.04 -29.29 -22.57
CA PRO A 376 28.69 -27.97 -22.54
C PRO A 376 29.92 -27.85 -23.49
N THR A 377 30.53 -26.66 -23.65
CA THR A 377 31.97 -26.55 -23.99
C THR A 377 32.60 -25.21 -23.53
N HIS A 378 33.91 -25.24 -23.36
CA HIS A 378 34.82 -24.46 -22.53
C HIS A 378 35.62 -23.31 -23.23
N THR A 379 36.02 -22.32 -22.42
CA THR A 379 37.30 -21.53 -22.40
C THR A 379 37.62 -20.47 -23.46
N ALA A 380 37.91 -19.23 -23.02
CA ALA A 380 39.26 -18.58 -23.08
C ALA A 380 39.25 -17.10 -22.62
N THR A 381 40.27 -16.75 -21.83
CA THR A 381 40.70 -15.40 -21.39
C THR A 381 41.39 -14.62 -22.53
N PRO A 382 41.49 -13.28 -22.45
CA PRO A 382 42.84 -12.69 -22.54
C PRO A 382 43.13 -11.47 -21.63
N THR A 383 44.34 -11.52 -21.04
CA THR A 383 45.42 -10.53 -20.80
C THR A 383 45.18 -9.00 -20.73
N ALA A 384 45.93 -8.36 -19.82
CA ALA A 384 45.91 -6.94 -19.42
C ALA A 384 46.91 -5.97 -20.14
N ALA A 385 46.60 -4.67 -20.00
CA ALA A 385 47.41 -3.41 -20.07
C ALA A 385 47.69 -2.77 -21.45
N PRO A 386 47.80 -1.41 -21.59
CA PRO A 386 48.13 -0.39 -20.57
C PRO A 386 47.23 0.88 -20.52
N THR A 387 47.54 1.70 -19.52
CA THR A 387 46.98 2.99 -19.08
C THR A 387 46.92 4.10 -20.15
N THR A 388 45.75 4.73 -20.27
CA THR A 388 45.56 6.11 -20.76
C THR A 388 44.46 6.77 -19.93
N ALA A 389 44.75 7.96 -19.39
CA ALA A 389 43.78 8.77 -18.66
C ALA A 389 42.84 9.55 -19.62
N ALA A 390 41.58 9.72 -19.19
CA ALA A 390 40.49 10.61 -19.69
C ALA A 390 39.79 10.23 -21.01
N PRO A 391 38.53 10.65 -21.30
CA PRO A 391 37.66 11.62 -20.60
C PRO A 391 36.19 11.16 -20.34
N GLY A 392 35.51 11.83 -19.41
CA GLY A 392 34.05 11.74 -19.21
C GLY A 392 33.63 11.46 -17.77
N ALA A 393 34.12 12.22 -16.79
CA ALA A 393 33.42 12.26 -15.51
C ALA A 393 32.08 12.95 -15.77
N GLY A 394 30.95 12.28 -15.47
CA GLY A 394 29.66 12.94 -15.42
C GLY A 394 29.74 14.19 -14.55
N THR A 395 28.85 15.14 -14.79
CA THR A 395 28.69 16.30 -13.92
C THR A 395 28.51 15.82 -12.47
N GLY A 396 29.18 16.50 -11.51
CA GLY A 396 29.00 16.18 -10.10
C GLY A 396 27.57 16.53 -9.64
N LEU A 397 27.22 16.14 -8.41
CA LEU A 397 25.91 16.42 -7.84
C LEU A 397 25.62 17.93 -7.74
N ASP A 398 26.66 18.76 -7.76
CA ASP A 398 26.56 20.23 -7.78
C ASP A 398 26.09 20.82 -9.11
N ASP A 399 25.97 20.02 -10.16
CA ASP A 399 25.24 20.43 -11.35
C ASP A 399 23.75 20.66 -11.01
N PRO A 400 23.12 21.74 -11.49
CA PRO A 400 21.74 22.06 -11.11
C PRO A 400 20.72 20.95 -11.42
N HIS A 401 20.93 20.18 -12.50
CA HIS A 401 20.04 19.08 -12.85
C HIS A 401 20.24 17.89 -11.92
N GLU A 402 21.49 17.50 -11.68
CA GLU A 402 21.83 16.43 -10.73
C GLU A 402 21.40 16.78 -9.30
N LYS A 403 21.48 18.06 -8.93
CA LYS A 403 21.01 18.57 -7.64
C LYS A 403 19.50 18.46 -7.51
N GLU A 404 18.73 18.77 -8.56
CA GLU A 404 17.28 18.56 -8.58
C GLU A 404 16.94 17.08 -8.39
N ILE A 405 17.61 16.18 -9.12
CA ILE A 405 17.47 14.72 -8.98
C ILE A 405 17.74 14.29 -7.53
N ALA A 406 18.82 14.79 -6.92
CA ALA A 406 19.14 14.50 -5.52
C ALA A 406 18.03 14.93 -4.56
N MET A 407 17.38 16.07 -4.80
CA MET A 407 16.26 16.51 -3.97
C MET A 407 15.03 15.61 -4.12
N GLU A 408 14.71 15.19 -5.35
CA GLU A 408 13.61 14.26 -5.61
C GLU A 408 13.86 12.88 -4.97
N LEU A 409 15.10 12.38 -5.04
CA LEU A 409 15.51 11.12 -4.40
C LEU A 409 15.34 11.18 -2.88
N VAL A 410 15.89 12.22 -2.22
CA VAL A 410 15.72 12.40 -0.77
C VAL A 410 14.24 12.54 -0.41
N SER A 411 13.47 13.36 -1.14
CA SER A 411 12.04 13.54 -0.90
C SER A 411 11.23 12.26 -1.09
N SER A 412 11.66 11.34 -1.95
CA SER A 412 11.01 10.03 -2.08
C SER A 412 11.19 9.17 -0.83
N ALA A 413 12.29 9.33 -0.10
CA ALA A 413 12.57 8.64 1.16
C ALA A 413 12.04 9.41 2.39
N GLU A 414 11.98 10.73 2.37
CA GLU A 414 11.48 11.52 3.49
C GLU A 414 9.95 11.70 3.44
N ASN A 415 9.37 11.75 2.23
CA ASN A 415 8.00 12.23 2.03
C ASN A 415 7.18 11.39 1.03
N SER A 416 7.71 10.27 0.55
CA SER A 416 7.07 9.41 -0.46
C SER A 416 6.58 10.18 -1.70
N SER A 417 7.34 11.20 -2.11
CA SER A 417 6.98 12.09 -3.23
C SER A 417 8.24 12.61 -3.92
N LEU A 418 8.18 12.78 -5.24
CA LEU A 418 9.22 13.50 -5.99
C LEU A 418 9.03 15.02 -5.92
N ASP A 419 7.84 15.50 -5.54
CA ASP A 419 7.58 16.93 -5.35
C ASP A 419 8.17 17.42 -4.01
N TRP A 420 9.49 17.55 -3.99
CA TRP A 420 10.24 18.02 -2.83
C TRP A 420 9.93 19.49 -2.50
N LYS A 421 9.50 20.28 -3.50
CA LYS A 421 9.14 21.69 -3.29
C LYS A 421 7.84 21.83 -2.49
N ALA A 422 6.94 20.85 -2.51
CA ALA A 422 5.79 20.84 -1.60
C ALA A 422 6.20 20.83 -0.11
N GLN A 423 7.42 20.37 0.20
CA GLN A 423 7.89 20.17 1.57
C GLN A 423 8.40 21.44 2.25
N TYR A 424 8.53 22.58 1.54
CA TYR A 424 8.83 23.87 2.20
C TYR A 424 7.84 24.18 3.34
N ALA A 425 6.58 23.76 3.19
CA ALA A 425 5.51 23.98 4.16
C ALA A 425 5.35 22.84 5.18
N TYR A 426 6.08 21.73 5.04
CA TYR A 426 6.03 20.62 5.98
C TYR A 426 6.49 21.09 7.37
N ILE A 427 5.75 20.71 8.42
CA ILE A 427 6.11 20.93 9.83
C ILE A 427 5.23 20.02 10.71
N GLU A 428 5.87 19.20 11.52
CA GLU A 428 5.23 18.22 12.39
C GLU A 428 6.21 17.79 13.49
N ASP A 429 5.74 17.50 14.70
CA ASP A 429 6.56 16.73 15.64
C ASP A 429 6.23 15.25 15.44
N ILE A 430 7.21 14.50 14.97
CA ILE A 430 7.08 13.09 14.62
C ILE A 430 7.35 12.15 15.81
N GLY A 431 7.56 12.70 17.01
CA GLY A 431 7.71 11.94 18.25
C GLY A 431 9.04 11.18 18.38
N ASP A 432 10.05 11.58 17.61
CA ASP A 432 11.40 11.00 17.61
C ASP A 432 12.35 11.66 18.64
N GLY A 433 11.82 12.60 19.45
CA GLY A 433 12.56 13.35 20.46
C GLY A 433 13.30 14.59 19.92
N ARG A 434 13.05 15.00 18.67
CA ARG A 434 13.65 16.20 18.06
C ARG A 434 12.73 17.44 18.07
N GLY A 435 11.51 17.31 18.62
CA GLY A 435 10.46 18.33 18.61
C GLY A 435 9.87 18.49 17.20
N TYR A 436 9.48 19.71 16.81
CA TYR A 436 9.05 19.96 15.44
C TYR A 436 10.16 19.66 14.44
N THR A 437 9.86 18.85 13.42
CA THR A 437 10.62 18.57 12.19
C THR A 437 9.91 19.25 11.01
N ALA A 438 10.62 20.00 10.19
CA ALA A 438 10.00 20.88 9.20
C ALA A 438 10.85 21.14 7.95
N GLY A 439 10.20 21.55 6.86
CA GLY A 439 10.88 21.98 5.64
C GLY A 439 11.47 20.85 4.79
N ILE A 440 12.21 21.24 3.76
CA ILE A 440 12.67 20.37 2.65
C ILE A 440 13.66 19.25 3.03
N ILE A 441 14.21 19.28 4.25
CA ILE A 441 15.14 18.26 4.75
C ILE A 441 14.90 17.92 6.23
N GLY A 442 13.76 18.34 6.81
CA GLY A 442 13.44 18.05 8.22
C GLY A 442 14.29 18.82 9.24
N PHE A 443 14.38 20.14 9.12
CA PHE A 443 14.93 21.01 10.17
C PHE A 443 14.17 20.78 11.48
N CYS A 444 14.87 20.54 12.58
CA CYS A 444 14.29 20.23 13.87
C CYS A 444 14.47 21.35 14.91
N SER A 445 13.42 21.62 15.68
CA SER A 445 13.46 22.60 16.77
C SER A 445 14.41 22.21 17.91
N GLY A 446 14.62 20.90 18.11
CA GLY A 446 15.49 20.35 19.14
C GLY A 446 16.96 20.16 18.74
N THR A 447 17.31 20.23 17.46
CA THR A 447 18.69 20.01 16.96
C THR A 447 19.43 21.32 16.64
N GLY A 448 18.71 22.44 16.59
CA GLY A 448 19.26 23.78 16.42
C GLY A 448 19.25 24.30 14.98
N ASP A 449 19.18 23.43 13.98
CA ASP A 449 19.13 23.82 12.56
C ASP A 449 17.86 24.62 12.20
N MET A 450 16.70 24.34 12.82
CA MET A 450 15.48 25.14 12.65
C MET A 450 15.65 26.55 13.23
N LEU A 451 16.36 26.68 14.35
CA LEU A 451 16.66 27.98 14.94
C LEU A 451 17.58 28.78 14.01
N GLU A 452 18.64 28.15 13.49
CA GLU A 452 19.58 28.78 12.54
C GLU A 452 18.86 29.21 11.25
N LEU A 453 17.98 28.36 10.72
CA LEU A 453 17.13 28.69 9.58
C LEU A 453 16.25 29.93 9.83
N VAL A 454 15.53 29.97 10.95
CA VAL A 454 14.64 31.11 11.26
C VAL A 454 15.45 32.38 11.54
N GLN A 455 16.66 32.27 12.09
CA GLN A 455 17.60 33.39 12.24
C GLN A 455 18.04 33.92 10.87
N ALA A 456 18.42 33.04 9.94
CA ALA A 456 18.82 33.41 8.59
C ALA A 456 17.67 34.07 7.82
N TYR A 457 16.45 33.52 7.93
CA TYR A 457 15.25 34.12 7.35
C TYR A 457 14.96 35.49 7.94
N THR A 458 15.10 35.65 9.26
CA THR A 458 14.90 36.94 9.94
C THR A 458 15.98 37.97 9.62
N ALA A 459 17.21 37.54 9.36
CA ALA A 459 18.25 38.44 8.88
C ALA A 459 17.96 38.96 7.46
N ALA A 460 17.43 38.10 6.59
CA ALA A 460 17.05 38.46 5.22
C ALA A 460 15.76 39.29 5.16
N GLU A 461 14.79 38.98 6.02
CA GLU A 461 13.50 39.64 6.11
C GLU A 461 13.08 39.87 7.58
N PRO A 462 13.46 41.00 8.20
CA PRO A 462 13.25 41.23 9.63
C PRO A 462 11.78 41.24 10.11
N GLY A 463 10.83 41.49 9.21
CA GLY A 463 9.39 41.56 9.49
C GLY A 463 8.62 40.25 9.27
N ASN A 464 9.32 39.14 9.01
CA ASN A 464 8.69 37.87 8.66
C ASN A 464 7.84 37.28 9.83
N PRO A 465 6.85 36.42 9.53
CA PRO A 465 5.94 35.89 10.56
C PRO A 465 6.62 34.95 11.58
N LEU A 466 7.81 34.43 11.27
CA LEU A 466 8.56 33.51 12.14
C LEU A 466 9.48 34.21 13.15
N ALA A 467 9.87 35.46 12.89
CA ALA A 467 10.81 36.21 13.73
C ALA A 467 10.40 36.26 15.21
N LYS A 468 9.11 36.35 15.49
CA LYS A 468 8.55 36.40 16.86
C LYS A 468 8.77 35.10 17.67
N TYR A 469 9.08 33.99 17.01
CA TYR A 469 9.32 32.69 17.67
C TYR A 469 10.78 32.44 18.01
N LEU A 470 11.72 33.29 17.57
CA LEU A 470 13.15 33.13 17.88
C LEU A 470 13.45 32.93 19.38
N PRO A 471 12.85 33.67 20.33
CA PRO A 471 13.09 33.43 21.76
C PRO A 471 12.58 32.05 22.23
N ALA A 472 11.49 31.55 21.65
CA ALA A 472 10.95 30.23 21.98
C ALA A 472 11.82 29.13 21.39
N LEU A 473 12.20 29.22 20.11
CA LEU A 473 13.13 28.32 19.43
C LEU A 473 14.45 28.21 20.18
N GLN A 474 15.01 29.33 20.64
CA GLN A 474 16.24 29.33 21.42
C GLN A 474 16.11 28.65 22.78
N LYS A 475 14.92 28.69 23.39
CA LYS A 475 14.67 28.06 24.69
C LYS A 475 14.42 26.55 24.57
N VAL A 476 13.82 26.10 23.49
CA VAL A 476 13.49 24.67 23.28
C VAL A 476 14.60 23.89 22.59
N ASN A 477 15.58 24.58 21.96
CA ASN A 477 16.75 23.95 21.35
C ASN A 477 17.46 23.00 22.33
N GLY A 478 17.78 21.78 21.88
CA GLY A 478 18.29 20.69 22.70
C GLY A 478 17.22 19.84 23.40
N THR A 479 15.92 20.10 23.15
CA THR A 479 14.78 19.36 23.70
C THR A 479 13.69 19.16 22.65
N ASP A 480 12.71 18.30 22.94
CA ASP A 480 11.48 18.12 22.14
C ASP A 480 10.34 19.08 22.53
N SER A 481 10.61 20.11 23.33
CA SER A 481 9.55 20.96 23.89
C SER A 481 8.89 21.88 22.84
N HIS A 482 7.56 22.00 22.90
CA HIS A 482 6.79 22.97 22.09
C HIS A 482 6.48 24.30 22.78
N THR A 483 7.09 24.55 23.94
CA THR A 483 6.76 25.71 24.78
C THR A 483 7.02 27.02 24.04
N GLY A 484 5.96 27.78 23.75
CA GLY A 484 6.04 29.08 23.06
C GLY A 484 5.98 29.02 21.53
N LEU A 485 5.80 27.83 20.95
CA LEU A 485 5.63 27.60 19.51
C LEU A 485 4.16 27.25 19.19
N GLY A 486 3.79 25.98 19.39
CA GLY A 486 2.43 25.46 19.24
C GLY A 486 1.78 25.67 17.87
N THR A 487 0.45 25.58 17.82
CA THR A 487 -0.34 25.70 16.58
C THR A 487 -0.09 27.03 15.83
N ALA A 488 0.20 28.11 16.55
CA ALA A 488 0.51 29.40 15.93
C ALA A 488 1.80 29.34 15.11
N PHE A 489 2.85 28.72 15.64
CA PHE A 489 4.12 28.51 14.93
C PHE A 489 3.92 27.65 13.67
N VAL A 490 3.16 26.56 13.78
CA VAL A 490 2.82 25.68 12.64
C VAL A 490 2.10 26.45 11.52
N ASN A 491 1.13 27.30 11.87
CA ASN A 491 0.40 28.09 10.88
C ASN A 491 1.26 29.18 10.24
N ASP A 492 2.11 29.84 11.03
CA ASP A 492 3.02 30.86 10.53
C ASP A 492 4.13 30.25 9.67
N TRP A 493 4.58 29.04 9.96
CA TRP A 493 5.51 28.28 9.12
C TRP A 493 4.92 28.00 7.75
N LYS A 494 3.70 27.47 7.70
CA LYS A 494 2.96 27.23 6.44
C LYS A 494 2.70 28.52 5.67
N THR A 495 2.58 29.65 6.37
CA THR A 495 2.44 30.96 5.74
C THR A 495 3.78 31.43 5.15
N ALA A 496 4.86 31.35 5.94
CA ALA A 496 6.21 31.68 5.50
C ALA A 496 6.66 30.82 4.32
N ALA A 497 6.25 29.55 4.25
CA ALA A 497 6.58 28.64 3.15
C ALA A 497 6.11 29.11 1.76
N LYS A 498 5.18 30.07 1.70
CA LYS A 498 4.74 30.70 0.44
C LYS A 498 5.66 31.85 0.00
N ASP A 499 6.47 32.37 0.91
CA ASP A 499 7.42 33.43 0.64
C ASP A 499 8.73 32.85 0.08
N THR A 500 9.15 33.41 -1.06
CA THR A 500 10.35 32.97 -1.76
C THR A 500 11.63 33.25 -0.98
N VAL A 501 11.63 34.22 -0.07
CA VAL A 501 12.77 34.49 0.82
C VAL A 501 12.93 33.34 1.83
N PHE A 502 11.84 32.84 2.41
CA PHE A 502 11.91 31.68 3.30
C PHE A 502 12.31 30.39 2.57
N GLN A 503 11.79 30.18 1.35
CA GLN A 503 12.21 29.06 0.51
C GLN A 503 13.71 29.13 0.19
N THR A 504 14.22 30.34 -0.10
CA THR A 504 15.66 30.59 -0.32
C THR A 504 16.47 30.33 0.96
N ALA A 505 15.97 30.73 2.13
CA ALA A 505 16.61 30.45 3.40
C ALA A 505 16.72 28.94 3.67
N GLN A 506 15.66 28.17 3.41
CA GLN A 506 15.70 26.70 3.51
C GLN A 506 16.72 26.09 2.54
N ASN A 507 16.76 26.56 1.29
CA ASN A 507 17.75 26.09 0.31
C ASN A 507 19.18 26.38 0.76
N ASN A 508 19.45 27.59 1.24
CA ASN A 508 20.78 27.98 1.71
C ASN A 508 21.23 27.19 2.92
N GLU A 509 20.31 26.89 3.85
CA GLU A 509 20.64 26.14 5.06
C GLU A 509 20.88 24.65 4.78
N ARG A 510 20.03 24.05 3.93
CA ARG A 510 20.30 22.72 3.34
C ARG A 510 21.69 22.68 2.72
N ASP A 511 22.01 23.70 1.91
CA ASP A 511 23.26 23.74 1.17
C ASP A 511 24.47 23.85 2.10
N ARG A 512 24.42 24.79 3.05
CA ARG A 512 25.50 25.07 3.99
C ARG A 512 25.83 23.90 4.91
N VAL A 513 24.81 23.22 5.46
CA VAL A 513 24.99 22.23 6.53
C VAL A 513 25.10 20.81 6.00
N TYR A 514 24.39 20.49 4.90
CA TYR A 514 24.24 19.12 4.44
C TYR A 514 24.85 18.94 3.04
N PHE A 515 24.36 19.67 2.04
CA PHE A 515 24.71 19.42 0.65
C PHE A 515 26.18 19.73 0.35
N ASP A 516 26.63 20.95 0.61
CA ASP A 516 28.00 21.36 0.27
C ASP A 516 29.04 20.56 1.06
N PRO A 517 28.90 20.32 2.39
CA PRO A 517 29.86 19.51 3.12
C PRO A 517 29.95 18.06 2.63
N SER A 518 28.82 17.41 2.34
CA SER A 518 28.80 16.02 1.88
C SER A 518 29.32 15.87 0.46
N VAL A 519 28.92 16.76 -0.46
CA VAL A 519 29.42 16.78 -1.85
C VAL A 519 30.92 17.09 -1.89
N ASN A 520 31.39 18.07 -1.11
CA ASN A 520 32.82 18.39 -1.04
C ASN A 520 33.63 17.23 -0.45
N GLN A 521 33.13 16.57 0.59
CA GLN A 521 33.80 15.41 1.19
C GLN A 521 33.82 14.21 0.23
N ALA A 522 32.73 13.97 -0.50
CA ALA A 522 32.67 12.92 -1.52
C ALA A 522 33.65 13.18 -2.67
N LYS A 523 33.75 14.44 -3.14
CA LYS A 523 34.76 14.85 -4.13
C LYS A 523 36.18 14.64 -3.62
N ALA A 524 36.45 14.99 -2.36
CA ALA A 524 37.76 14.75 -1.73
C ALA A 524 38.10 13.25 -1.62
N ASP A 525 37.08 12.39 -1.49
CA ASP A 525 37.23 10.93 -1.51
C ASP A 525 37.32 10.36 -2.94
N GLY A 526 37.14 11.18 -3.97
CA GLY A 526 37.20 10.80 -5.38
C GLY A 526 35.94 10.11 -5.88
N LEU A 527 34.78 10.40 -5.28
CA LEU A 527 33.49 9.81 -5.64
C LEU A 527 32.77 10.58 -6.75
N ARG A 528 32.12 9.84 -7.65
CA ARG A 528 31.22 10.33 -8.71
C ARG A 528 29.84 10.68 -8.13
N ALA A 529 28.91 11.11 -8.99
CA ALA A 529 27.62 11.67 -8.57
C ALA A 529 26.81 10.72 -7.66
N LEU A 530 26.79 9.40 -7.92
CA LEU A 530 26.11 8.45 -7.03
C LEU A 530 26.74 8.44 -5.64
N GLY A 531 28.07 8.45 -5.53
CA GLY A 531 28.75 8.47 -4.24
C GLY A 531 28.55 9.80 -3.49
N GLN A 532 28.47 10.91 -4.22
CA GLN A 532 28.09 12.22 -3.67
C GLN A 532 26.66 12.20 -3.12
N PHE A 533 25.71 11.62 -3.86
CA PHE A 533 24.32 11.46 -3.40
C PHE A 533 24.23 10.56 -2.16
N ILE A 534 24.94 9.43 -2.14
CA ILE A 534 24.98 8.52 -0.98
C ILE A 534 25.50 9.24 0.27
N TYR A 535 26.49 10.13 0.13
CA TYR A 535 26.97 10.95 1.24
C TYR A 535 25.95 11.99 1.67
N TYR A 536 25.31 12.66 0.71
CA TYR A 536 24.28 13.66 0.97
C TYR A 536 23.09 13.06 1.72
N ASP A 537 22.57 11.94 1.24
CA ASP A 537 21.45 11.25 1.87
C ASP A 537 21.79 10.74 3.28
N ALA A 538 23.04 10.31 3.50
CA ALA A 538 23.52 9.92 4.81
C ALA A 538 23.62 11.09 5.80
N ILE A 539 24.14 12.25 5.37
CA ILE A 539 24.25 13.41 6.27
C ILE A 539 22.88 14.04 6.56
N VAL A 540 21.91 13.94 5.65
CA VAL A 540 20.51 14.37 5.91
C VAL A 540 19.92 13.55 7.05
N MET A 541 20.02 12.22 7.00
CA MET A 541 19.43 11.34 8.00
C MET A 541 20.20 11.29 9.33
N HIS A 542 21.54 11.29 9.27
CA HIS A 542 22.38 11.05 10.44
C HIS A 542 23.06 12.33 10.99
N GLY A 543 22.87 13.46 10.32
CA GLY A 543 23.49 14.72 10.67
C GLY A 543 25.01 14.77 10.45
N PRO A 544 25.61 15.98 10.51
CA PRO A 544 27.05 16.15 10.59
C PRO A 544 27.57 15.66 11.95
N GLY A 545 28.83 15.21 12.00
CA GLY A 545 29.46 14.79 13.26
C GLY A 545 30.42 13.62 13.08
N ASP A 546 31.14 13.29 14.14
CA ASP A 546 32.15 12.21 14.19
C ASP A 546 31.78 11.07 15.15
N ASP A 547 30.62 11.14 15.81
CA ASP A 547 30.13 10.00 16.61
C ASP A 547 29.80 8.80 15.73
N PRO A 548 29.67 7.58 16.30
CA PRO A 548 29.59 6.35 15.50
C PRO A 548 28.45 6.29 14.49
N VAL A 549 27.35 7.01 14.72
CA VAL A 549 26.16 6.98 13.86
C VAL A 549 26.01 8.23 13.01
N SER A 550 26.69 9.34 13.33
CA SER A 550 26.81 10.50 12.43
C SER A 550 27.54 10.18 11.12
N PHE A 551 27.36 11.05 10.13
CA PHE A 551 28.00 10.95 8.81
C PHE A 551 29.52 10.67 8.86
N GLY A 552 30.28 11.40 9.67
CA GLY A 552 31.73 11.23 9.80
C GLY A 552 32.11 9.88 10.41
N GLY A 553 31.33 9.38 11.38
CA GLY A 553 31.49 8.04 11.96
C GLY A 553 31.22 6.93 10.96
N ILE A 554 30.12 7.02 10.21
CA ILE A 554 29.76 6.08 9.13
C ILE A 554 30.86 6.04 8.08
N ARG A 555 31.33 7.20 7.60
CA ARG A 555 32.44 7.32 6.66
C ARG A 555 33.71 6.65 7.21
N LYS A 556 34.06 6.91 8.48
CA LYS A 556 35.23 6.30 9.12
C LYS A 556 35.10 4.79 9.27
N ALA A 557 33.89 4.27 9.50
CA ALA A 557 33.61 2.84 9.52
C ALA A 557 33.77 2.21 8.13
N ALA A 558 33.32 2.88 7.06
CA ALA A 558 33.52 2.46 5.68
C ALA A 558 35.01 2.40 5.30
N MET A 559 35.76 3.46 5.63
CA MET A 559 37.20 3.56 5.34
C MET A 559 38.07 2.52 6.06
N LYS A 560 37.57 1.92 7.16
CA LYS A 560 38.24 0.76 7.80
C LYS A 560 38.11 -0.52 6.97
N LYS A 561 37.09 -0.63 6.12
CA LYS A 561 36.77 -1.81 5.31
C LYS A 561 37.28 -1.68 3.87
N ALA A 562 37.24 -0.48 3.29
CA ALA A 562 37.66 -0.22 1.92
C ALA A 562 38.35 1.15 1.80
N LYS A 563 39.38 1.23 0.94
CA LYS A 563 40.02 2.51 0.61
C LYS A 563 39.08 3.35 -0.28
N THR A 564 39.08 4.66 -0.09
CA THR A 564 38.39 5.56 -1.02
C THR A 564 39.09 5.57 -2.39
N PRO A 565 38.41 5.98 -3.48
CA PRO A 565 39.06 6.19 -4.78
C PRO A 565 40.27 7.12 -4.73
N ALA A 566 40.20 8.22 -3.96
CA ALA A 566 41.33 9.12 -3.76
C ALA A 566 42.54 8.44 -3.07
N GLN A 567 42.32 7.34 -2.35
CA GLN A 567 43.37 6.49 -1.76
C GLN A 567 43.76 5.30 -2.66
N GLY A 568 43.29 5.27 -3.91
CA GLY A 568 43.53 4.21 -4.88
C GLY A 568 42.64 2.98 -4.71
N GLY A 569 41.52 3.09 -4.01
CA GLY A 569 40.50 2.04 -3.91
C GLY A 569 39.55 2.01 -5.12
N ASP A 570 38.83 0.90 -5.28
CA ASP A 570 37.73 0.80 -6.24
C ASP A 570 36.47 1.48 -5.68
N GLU A 571 35.80 2.30 -6.48
CA GLU A 571 34.65 3.10 -6.05
C GLU A 571 33.47 2.22 -5.64
N THR A 572 33.13 1.20 -6.42
CA THR A 572 32.03 0.29 -6.10
C THR A 572 32.29 -0.49 -4.82
N THR A 573 33.53 -0.90 -4.58
CA THR A 573 33.97 -1.54 -3.34
C THR A 573 33.81 -0.60 -2.15
N TYR A 574 34.22 0.66 -2.30
CA TYR A 574 34.08 1.67 -1.25
C TYR A 574 32.62 1.99 -0.94
N LEU A 575 31.79 2.21 -1.96
CA LEU A 575 30.37 2.52 -1.79
C LEU A 575 29.60 1.36 -1.17
N ASN A 576 29.92 0.10 -1.51
CA ASN A 576 29.35 -1.04 -0.81
C ASN A 576 29.70 -1.06 0.68
N ALA A 577 30.96 -0.79 1.03
CA ALA A 577 31.39 -0.70 2.42
C ALA A 577 30.71 0.46 3.18
N PHE A 578 30.47 1.58 2.50
CA PHE A 578 29.76 2.74 3.05
C PHE A 578 28.28 2.44 3.28
N LEU A 579 27.57 1.91 2.29
CA LEU A 579 26.16 1.54 2.42
C LEU A 579 25.94 0.46 3.49
N ASP A 580 26.89 -0.47 3.66
CA ASP A 580 26.85 -1.45 4.77
C ASP A 580 27.02 -0.79 6.14
N ALA A 581 27.96 0.16 6.26
CA ALA A 581 28.17 0.89 7.51
C ALA A 581 26.96 1.77 7.85
N ARG A 582 26.37 2.42 6.83
CA ARG A 582 25.18 3.23 6.98
C ARG A 582 23.98 2.40 7.39
N LYS A 583 23.72 1.28 6.71
CA LYS A 583 22.64 0.36 7.07
C LYS A 583 22.77 -0.13 8.51
N ALA A 584 24.00 -0.42 8.96
CA ALA A 584 24.25 -0.77 10.34
C ALA A 584 23.93 0.38 11.31
N ALA A 585 24.24 1.63 10.97
CA ALA A 585 23.88 2.80 11.78
C ALA A 585 22.36 3.01 11.85
N MET A 586 21.65 2.92 10.72
CA MET A 586 20.19 3.02 10.67
C MET A 586 19.52 2.02 11.63
N LEU A 587 19.96 0.75 11.61
CA LEU A 587 19.42 -0.31 12.46
C LEU A 587 19.74 -0.18 13.96
N THR A 588 20.49 0.85 14.37
CA THR A 588 20.69 1.17 15.80
C THR A 588 19.63 2.12 16.36
N GLU A 589 18.84 2.75 15.49
CA GLU A 589 17.80 3.70 15.85
C GLU A 589 16.43 3.11 15.48
N ALA A 590 15.55 2.90 16.47
CA ALA A 590 14.24 2.27 16.25
C ALA A 590 13.35 3.03 15.25
N ALA A 591 13.58 4.34 15.06
CA ALA A 591 12.89 5.16 14.07
C ALA A 591 13.38 4.92 12.63
N HIS A 592 14.52 4.23 12.43
CA HIS A 592 15.19 4.04 11.13
C HIS A 592 15.33 2.55 10.75
N ASP A 593 14.42 1.70 11.24
CA ASP A 593 14.43 0.25 11.01
C ASP A 593 14.22 -0.15 9.52
N ASP A 594 13.59 0.72 8.72
CA ASP A 594 13.43 0.53 7.27
C ASP A 594 14.67 1.08 6.51
N THR A 595 15.35 0.19 5.80
CA THR A 595 16.58 0.51 5.07
C THR A 595 16.38 0.55 3.56
N SER A 596 15.15 0.70 3.07
CA SER A 596 14.80 0.67 1.63
C SER A 596 15.47 1.78 0.81
N ARG A 597 15.67 2.98 1.37
CA ARG A 597 16.47 4.05 0.74
C ARG A 597 17.91 3.61 0.42
N VAL A 598 18.44 2.65 1.17
CA VAL A 598 19.71 1.99 0.86
C VAL A 598 19.48 0.79 -0.06
N ASP A 599 18.61 -0.14 0.33
CA ASP A 599 18.54 -1.48 -0.27
C ASP A 599 17.88 -1.51 -1.65
N THR A 600 16.82 -0.73 -1.85
CA THR A 600 16.00 -0.74 -3.07
C THR A 600 16.11 0.54 -3.89
N GLU A 601 17.07 1.40 -3.53
CA GLU A 601 17.43 2.63 -4.24
C GLU A 601 18.94 2.73 -4.45
N GLN A 602 19.72 3.14 -3.45
CA GLN A 602 21.15 3.42 -3.63
C GLN A 602 21.94 2.18 -4.05
N ARG A 603 21.65 1.02 -3.47
CA ARG A 603 22.27 -0.26 -3.86
C ARG A 603 21.86 -0.66 -5.27
N VAL A 604 20.61 -0.39 -5.68
CA VAL A 604 20.14 -0.68 -7.04
C VAL A 604 20.89 0.17 -8.05
N PHE A 605 21.09 1.47 -7.79
CA PHE A 605 21.89 2.32 -8.68
C PHE A 605 23.34 1.85 -8.76
N LEU A 606 23.91 1.45 -7.62
CA LEU A 606 25.27 0.91 -7.56
C LEU A 606 25.43 -0.40 -8.32
N ASP A 607 24.50 -1.35 -8.12
CA ASP A 607 24.50 -2.67 -8.77
C ASP A 607 24.30 -2.55 -10.29
N ASN A 608 23.55 -1.54 -10.73
CA ASN A 608 23.41 -1.20 -12.15
C ASN A 608 24.64 -0.50 -12.74
N GLY A 609 25.67 -0.22 -11.93
CA GLY A 609 26.88 0.50 -12.35
C GLY A 609 26.62 1.96 -12.70
N ASN A 610 25.49 2.54 -12.27
CA ASN A 610 25.11 3.92 -12.57
C ASN A 610 25.80 4.91 -11.61
N LEU A 611 27.14 4.94 -11.67
CA LEU A 611 27.97 5.76 -10.79
C LEU A 611 27.83 7.28 -11.03
N ASP A 612 27.31 7.68 -12.19
CA ASP A 612 27.02 9.08 -12.54
C ASP A 612 25.56 9.48 -12.26
N LEU A 613 24.74 8.61 -11.64
CA LEU A 613 23.35 8.89 -11.29
C LEU A 613 22.47 9.33 -12.48
N THR A 614 22.82 8.91 -13.70
CA THR A 614 22.17 9.39 -14.92
C THR A 614 20.78 8.78 -15.09
N PRO A 615 19.73 9.57 -15.41
CA PRO A 615 18.42 9.05 -15.77
C PRO A 615 18.46 8.10 -17.00
N PRO A 616 17.51 7.16 -17.11
CA PRO A 616 16.35 7.01 -16.24
C PRO A 616 16.71 6.31 -14.93
N LEU A 617 16.25 6.87 -13.82
CA LEU A 617 16.38 6.28 -12.50
C LEU A 617 15.06 5.61 -12.13
N THR A 618 15.11 4.37 -11.66
CA THR A 618 13.94 3.66 -11.14
C THR A 618 14.33 2.95 -9.86
N TRP A 619 13.59 3.22 -8.79
CA TRP A 619 13.89 2.70 -7.47
C TRP A 619 12.62 2.49 -6.64
N LYS A 620 12.81 1.98 -5.43
CA LYS A 620 11.76 1.91 -4.42
C LYS A 620 12.23 2.39 -3.06
N THR A 621 11.39 3.14 -2.38
CA THR A 621 11.47 3.45 -0.94
C THR A 621 10.15 3.06 -0.30
N TYR A 622 10.19 2.41 0.86
CA TYR A 622 9.03 1.84 1.57
C TYR A 622 8.14 0.93 0.70
N GLY A 623 8.71 0.42 -0.39
CA GLY A 623 8.03 -0.40 -1.38
C GLY A 623 7.22 0.36 -2.44
N ASP A 624 7.13 1.69 -2.37
CA ASP A 624 6.60 2.56 -3.43
C ASP A 624 7.62 2.67 -4.56
N SER A 625 7.16 2.73 -5.82
CA SER A 625 8.06 2.79 -6.98
C SER A 625 8.12 4.21 -7.53
N TYR A 626 9.33 4.69 -7.78
CA TYR A 626 9.58 6.02 -8.32
C TYR A 626 10.36 5.91 -9.62
N THR A 627 10.18 6.90 -10.49
CA THR A 627 10.94 6.98 -11.73
C THR A 627 11.20 8.42 -12.10
N ILE A 628 12.48 8.77 -12.29
CA ILE A 628 12.91 10.00 -12.96
C ILE A 628 13.30 9.60 -14.38
N LYS A 629 12.67 10.26 -15.36
CA LYS A 629 12.94 10.05 -16.79
C LYS A 629 13.95 11.08 -17.28
N ASN A 630 14.56 10.80 -18.44
CA ASN A 630 15.48 11.71 -19.14
C ASN A 630 14.84 13.03 -19.52
#